data_AF-A0A830CU21-F1
#
_entry.id   AF-A0A830CU21-F1
#
_cell.length_a   1.000
_cell.length_b   1.000
_cell.length_c   1.000
_cell.angle_alpha   90.00
_cell.angle_beta   90.00
_cell.angle_gamma   90.00
#
_symmetry.space_group_name_H-M   'P 1'
#
loop_
_entity.id
_entity.type
_entity.pdbx_description
1 polymer ?
#
loop_
_entity_poly.entity_id
_entity_poly.type
_entity_poly.pdbx_seq_one_letter_code
_entity_poly.pdbx_strand_id
1 'polypeptide(L)'
;MWYYAILVLVAGYMKNAEVAISAFSVCLNVNGWEFMICLGVLGAACVRVANELGRGDAKAVKFSIKVLLTTSLVIGVTFWILCLVFGHKLGYLFMYEEAVVKSVSDLSILLAFSVLFNSIYPVFLGVAVGAGMQATVAVVNIVCFY
;
A
#
# COMPACT_ATOMS: atom_id res chain seq x y z
N MET A 1 -6.56 -6.28 -7.14
CA MET A 1 -7.67 -5.82 -8.00
C MET A 1 -8.93 -6.68 -7.82
N TRP A 2 -8.86 -7.99 -7.98
CA TRP A 2 -10.03 -8.89 -7.93
C TRP A 2 -10.47 -9.24 -6.49
N TYR A 3 -9.53 -9.37 -5.55
CA TYR A 3 -9.88 -9.54 -4.12
C TYR A 3 -10.65 -8.34 -3.52
N TYR A 4 -10.38 -7.12 -4.01
CA TYR A 4 -11.10 -5.92 -3.57
C TYR A 4 -12.58 -5.96 -3.97
N ALA A 5 -12.90 -6.50 -5.15
CA ALA A 5 -14.29 -6.68 -5.58
C ALA A 5 -15.02 -7.71 -4.70
N ILE A 6 -14.33 -8.77 -4.27
CA ILE A 6 -14.87 -9.77 -3.34
C ILE A 6 -15.12 -9.14 -1.96
N LEU A 7 -14.21 -8.30 -1.45
CA LEU A 7 -14.42 -7.59 -0.19
C LEU A 7 -15.58 -6.59 -0.24
N VAL A 8 -15.74 -5.86 -1.35
CA VAL A 8 -16.92 -5.00 -1.57
C VAL A 8 -18.21 -5.82 -1.60
N LEU A 9 -18.21 -6.98 -2.27
CA LEU A 9 -19.35 -7.91 -2.32
C LEU A 9 -19.73 -8.44 -0.93
N VAL A 10 -18.74 -8.80 -0.11
CA VAL A 10 -18.96 -9.26 1.27
C VAL A 10 -19.48 -8.12 2.16
N ALA A 11 -18.96 -6.90 2.00
CA ALA A 11 -19.47 -5.72 2.70
C ALA A 11 -20.93 -5.41 2.33
N GLY A 12 -21.33 -5.70 1.09
CA GLY A 12 -22.72 -5.57 0.62
C GLY A 12 -23.70 -6.58 1.21
N TYR A 13 -23.22 -7.64 1.88
CA TYR A 13 -24.07 -8.62 2.57
C TYR A 13 -24.29 -8.29 4.06
N MET A 14 -23.74 -7.19 4.56
CA MET A 14 -23.92 -6.75 5.94
C MET A 14 -25.28 -6.08 6.16
N LYS A 15 -25.81 -6.16 7.39
CA LYS A 15 -27.12 -5.60 7.78
C LYS A 15 -27.31 -4.11 7.44
N ASN A 16 -26.22 -3.34 7.32
CA ASN A 16 -26.19 -1.94 6.86
C ASN A 16 -25.28 -1.80 5.64
N ALA A 17 -25.62 -2.49 4.55
CA ALA A 17 -24.81 -2.62 3.34
C ALA A 17 -24.40 -1.27 2.72
N GLU A 18 -25.30 -0.30 2.66
CA GLU A 18 -25.02 1.02 2.05
C GLU A 18 -23.94 1.80 2.81
N VAL A 19 -24.01 1.76 4.15
CA VAL A 19 -23.04 2.36 5.07
C VAL A 19 -21.69 1.65 4.97
N ALA A 20 -21.69 0.32 4.99
CA ALA A 20 -20.47 -0.49 4.95
C ALA A 20 -19.75 -0.36 3.58
N ILE A 21 -20.49 -0.41 2.48
CA ILE A 21 -19.93 -0.24 1.13
C ILE A 21 -19.33 1.15 0.97
N SER A 22 -20.03 2.20 1.38
CA SER A 22 -19.53 3.58 1.23
C SER A 22 -18.26 3.84 2.04
N ALA A 23 -18.24 3.37 3.29
CA ALA A 23 -17.03 3.39 4.14
C ALA A 23 -15.87 2.65 3.47
N PHE A 24 -16.14 1.47 2.91
CA PHE A 24 -15.13 0.65 2.24
C PHE A 24 -14.62 1.29 0.93
N SER A 25 -15.49 1.93 0.15
CA SER A 25 -15.10 2.64 -1.09
C SER A 25 -14.17 3.82 -0.84
N VAL A 26 -14.37 4.60 0.23
CA VAL A 26 -13.45 5.69 0.61
C VAL A 26 -12.07 5.11 0.98
N CYS A 27 -12.06 4.06 1.80
CA CYS A 27 -10.87 3.31 2.18
C CYS A 27 -10.08 2.78 0.96
N LEU A 28 -10.78 2.20 -0.02
CA LEU A 28 -10.17 1.72 -1.27
C LEU A 28 -9.55 2.84 -2.11
N ASN A 29 -10.20 4.00 -2.19
CA ASN A 29 -9.65 5.14 -2.93
C ASN A 29 -8.35 5.65 -2.32
N VAL A 30 -8.31 5.79 -0.99
CA VAL A 30 -7.09 6.19 -0.26
C VAL A 30 -5.97 5.18 -0.49
N ASN A 31 -6.27 3.88 -0.41
CA ASN A 31 -5.29 2.83 -0.70
C ASN A 31 -4.84 2.85 -2.17
N GLY A 32 -5.72 3.20 -3.11
CA GLY A 32 -5.37 3.36 -4.52
C GLY A 32 -4.37 4.50 -4.76
N TRP A 33 -4.53 5.63 -4.08
CA TRP A 33 -3.57 6.75 -4.16
C TRP A 33 -2.22 6.38 -3.57
N GLU A 34 -2.21 5.73 -2.40
CA GLU A 34 -1.00 5.20 -1.80
C GLU A 34 -0.29 4.20 -2.75
N PHE A 35 -1.05 3.31 -3.38
CA PHE A 35 -0.52 2.34 -4.33
C PHE A 35 0.18 3.01 -5.52
N MET A 36 -0.34 4.13 -6.03
CA MET A 36 0.32 4.89 -7.10
C MET A 36 1.67 5.46 -6.66
N ILE A 37 1.78 5.93 -5.42
CA ILE A 37 3.05 6.40 -4.85
C ILE A 37 4.03 5.23 -4.73
N CYS A 38 3.55 4.09 -4.22
CA CYS A 38 4.31 2.84 -4.11
C CYS A 38 4.86 2.35 -5.47
N LEU A 39 4.08 2.44 -6.54
CA LEU A 39 4.53 2.13 -7.90
C LEU A 39 5.65 3.08 -8.37
N GLY A 40 5.56 4.37 -8.04
CA GLY A 40 6.62 5.34 -8.33
C GLY A 40 7.95 4.97 -7.64
N VAL A 41 7.89 4.58 -6.37
CA VAL A 41 9.07 4.13 -5.61
C VAL A 41 9.64 2.84 -6.19
N LEU A 42 8.79 1.89 -6.61
CA LEU A 42 9.21 0.65 -7.26
C LEU A 42 9.99 0.92 -8.55
N GLY A 43 9.49 1.81 -9.40
CA GLY A 43 10.17 2.20 -10.64
C GLY A 43 11.54 2.83 -10.37
N ALA A 44 11.59 3.76 -9.40
CA ALA A 44 12.84 4.39 -8.99
C ALA A 44 13.84 3.38 -8.42
N ALA A 45 13.37 2.42 -7.61
CA ALA A 45 14.19 1.35 -7.05
C ALA A 45 14.79 0.47 -8.13
N CYS A 46 13.98 0.05 -9.10
CA CYS A 46 14.40 -0.79 -10.21
C CYS A 46 15.53 -0.13 -11.02
N VAL A 47 15.33 1.12 -11.45
CA VAL A 47 16.32 1.85 -12.27
C VAL A 47 17.62 2.09 -11.48
N ARG A 48 17.53 2.47 -10.20
CA ARG A 48 18.74 2.72 -9.39
C ARG A 48 19.55 1.45 -9.17
N VAL A 49 18.89 0.36 -8.77
CA VAL A 49 19.58 -0.91 -8.51
C VAL A 49 20.18 -1.47 -9.79
N ALA A 50 19.46 -1.41 -10.92
CA ALA A 50 19.97 -1.86 -12.21
C ALA A 50 21.20 -1.05 -12.66
N ASN A 51 21.18 0.29 -12.51
CA ASN A 51 22.33 1.12 -12.86
C ASN A 51 23.55 0.86 -11.99
N GLU A 52 23.39 0.77 -10.66
CA GLU A 52 24.53 0.52 -9.76
C GLU A 52 25.07 -0.91 -9.93
N LEU A 53 24.21 -1.88 -10.22
CA LEU A 53 24.63 -3.25 -10.51
C LEU A 53 25.38 -3.33 -11.85
N GLY A 54 24.91 -2.63 -12.88
CA GLY A 54 25.58 -2.54 -14.20
C GLY A 54 26.94 -1.84 -14.15
N ARG A 55 27.16 -0.97 -13.15
CA ARG A 55 28.47 -0.36 -12.87
C ARG A 55 29.43 -1.27 -12.09
N GLY A 56 28.98 -2.43 -11.62
CA GLY A 56 29.79 -3.37 -10.84
C GLY A 56 30.12 -2.90 -9.41
N ASP A 57 29.46 -1.85 -8.91
CA ASP A 57 29.72 -1.31 -7.57
C ASP A 57 28.73 -1.87 -6.54
N ALA A 58 29.14 -2.96 -5.89
CA ALA A 58 28.35 -3.62 -4.85
C ALA A 58 28.10 -2.72 -3.61
N LYS A 59 28.96 -1.72 -3.34
CA LYS A 59 28.74 -0.80 -2.22
C LYS A 59 27.63 0.19 -2.56
N ALA A 60 27.62 0.70 -3.80
CA ALA A 60 26.58 1.62 -4.29
C ALA A 60 25.20 0.94 -4.38
N VAL A 61 25.14 -0.35 -4.74
CA VAL A 61 23.90 -1.15 -4.69
C VAL A 61 23.36 -1.23 -3.25
N LYS A 62 24.18 -1.58 -2.27
CA LYS A 62 23.75 -1.66 -0.86
C LYS A 62 23.30 -0.30 -0.32
N PHE A 63 23.99 0.78 -0.71
CA PHE A 63 23.61 2.14 -0.34
C PHE A 63 22.25 2.52 -0.95
N SER A 64 22.03 2.21 -2.22
CA SER A 64 20.75 2.45 -2.90
C SER A 64 19.59 1.71 -2.21
N ILE A 65 19.77 0.43 -1.89
CA ILE A 65 18.76 -0.36 -1.16
C ILE A 65 18.45 0.29 0.21
N LYS A 66 19.48 0.73 0.95
CA LYS A 66 19.29 1.37 2.25
C LYS A 66 18.47 2.66 2.13
N VAL A 67 18.81 3.53 1.17
CA VAL A 67 18.09 4.79 0.93
C VAL A 67 16.64 4.53 0.52
N LEU A 68 16.40 3.55 -0.35
CA LEU A 68 15.06 3.18 -0.79
C LEU A 68 14.20 2.65 0.36
N LEU A 69 14.75 1.77 1.21
CA LEU A 69 14.06 1.26 2.40
C LEU A 69 13.74 2.37 3.40
N THR A 70 14.68 3.27 3.67
CA THR A 70 14.43 4.41 4.57
C THR A 70 13.37 5.34 4.00
N THR A 71 13.41 5.63 2.69
CA THR A 71 12.42 6.51 2.04
C THR A 71 11.02 5.90 2.08
N SER A 72 10.88 4.61 1.76
CA SER A 72 9.60 3.90 1.87
C SER A 72 9.10 3.85 3.31
N LEU A 73 9.96 3.57 4.29
CA LEU A 73 9.56 3.58 5.70
C LEU A 73 9.02 4.96 6.12
N VAL A 74 9.67 6.05 5.71
CA VAL A 74 9.21 7.41 6.00
C VAL A 74 7.85 7.68 5.34
N ILE A 75 7.67 7.30 4.08
CA ILE A 75 6.39 7.45 3.37
C ILE A 75 5.30 6.62 4.06
N GLY A 76 5.56 5.33 4.34
CA GLY A 76 4.62 4.43 5.02
C GLY A 76 4.22 4.92 6.40
N VAL A 77 5.17 5.38 7.21
CA VAL A 77 4.88 5.96 8.55
C VAL A 77 4.08 7.25 8.43
N THR A 78 4.38 8.09 7.43
CA THR A 78 3.63 9.33 7.18
C THR A 78 2.17 9.03 6.82
N PHE A 79 1.94 8.09 5.90
CA PHE A 79 0.58 7.66 5.54
C PHE A 79 -0.12 6.93 6.68
N TRP A 80 0.59 6.13 7.48
CA TRP A 80 0.06 5.50 8.68
C TRP A 80 -0.47 6.51 9.69
N ILE A 81 0.32 7.54 10.02
CA ILE A 81 -0.07 8.63 10.92
C ILE A 81 -1.24 9.42 10.31
N LEU A 82 -1.19 9.73 9.01
CA LEU A 82 -2.30 10.38 8.31
C LEU A 82 -3.59 9.56 8.42
N CYS A 83 -3.55 8.25 8.17
CA CYS A 83 -4.72 7.37 8.28
C CYS A 83 -5.26 7.26 9.71
N LEU A 84 -4.41 7.34 10.75
CA LEU A 84 -4.85 7.34 12.15
C LEU A 84 -5.44 8.69 12.58
N VAL A 85 -4.78 9.80 12.23
CA VAL A 85 -5.22 11.16 12.60
C VAL A 85 -6.46 11.58 11.82
N PHE A 86 -6.48 11.29 10.53
CA PHE A 86 -7.61 11.60 9.66
C PHE A 86 -8.63 10.47 9.59
N GLY A 87 -8.40 9.29 10.15
CA GLY A 87 -9.39 8.20 10.15
C GLY A 87 -10.76 8.60 10.69
N HIS A 88 -10.75 9.32 11.82
CA HIS A 88 -11.97 9.82 12.46
C HIS A 88 -12.58 11.05 11.74
N LYS A 89 -11.77 11.82 11.00
CA LYS A 89 -12.21 13.00 10.23
C LYS A 89 -12.57 12.70 8.77
N LEU A 90 -12.03 11.63 8.18
CA LEU A 90 -12.34 11.14 6.83
C LEU A 90 -13.77 10.62 6.77
N GLY A 91 -14.24 9.95 7.84
CA GLY A 91 -15.65 9.60 7.99
C GLY A 91 -16.56 10.84 7.89
N TYR A 92 -16.21 11.92 8.60
CA TYR A 92 -16.95 13.20 8.57
C TYR A 92 -16.79 14.00 7.27
N LEU A 93 -15.69 13.83 6.54
CA LEU A 93 -15.45 14.56 5.29
C LEU A 93 -16.29 14.03 4.12
N PHE A 94 -16.66 12.75 4.17
CA PHE A 94 -17.41 12.07 3.10
C PHE A 94 -18.86 11.75 3.49
N MET A 95 -19.17 11.57 4.77
CA MET A 95 -20.50 11.17 5.24
C MET A 95 -20.91 11.89 6.52
N TYR A 96 -22.18 12.32 6.59
CA TYR A 96 -22.75 13.03 7.74
C TYR A 96 -23.37 12.08 8.79
N GLU A 97 -23.44 10.79 8.49
CA GLU A 97 -24.12 9.79 9.32
C GLU A 97 -23.17 9.18 10.37
N GLU A 98 -23.47 9.36 11.65
CA GLU A 98 -22.62 8.91 12.77
C GLU A 98 -22.34 7.39 12.74
N ALA A 99 -23.29 6.60 12.25
CA ALA A 99 -23.13 5.15 12.09
C ALA A 99 -22.05 4.78 11.05
N VAL A 100 -21.91 5.58 9.99
CA VAL A 100 -20.88 5.41 8.96
C VAL A 100 -19.52 5.82 9.49
N VAL A 101 -19.46 6.95 10.20
CA VAL A 101 -18.21 7.47 10.78
C VAL A 101 -17.60 6.48 11.76
N LYS A 102 -18.43 5.84 12.61
CA LYS A 102 -17.96 4.84 13.57
C LYS A 102 -17.39 3.60 12.88
N SER A 103 -18.05 3.12 11.83
CA SER A 103 -17.56 1.98 11.04
C SER A 103 -16.27 2.32 10.29
N VAL A 104 -16.15 3.53 9.73
CA VAL A 104 -14.91 4.00 9.09
C VAL A 104 -13.76 4.10 10.09
N SER A 105 -14.02 4.55 11.31
CA SER A 105 -13.00 4.66 12.36
C SER A 105 -12.44 3.29 12.77
N ASP A 106 -13.28 2.27 12.88
CA ASP A 106 -12.84 0.90 13.20
C ASP A 106 -12.00 0.29 12.05
N LEU A 107 -12.41 0.51 10.79
CA LEU A 107 -11.65 0.08 9.63
C LEU A 107 -10.36 0.89 9.39
N SER A 108 -10.33 2.16 9.80
CA SER A 108 -9.19 3.07 9.61
C SER A 108 -7.92 2.54 10.26
N ILE A 109 -8.02 1.96 11.46
CA ILE A 109 -6.87 1.35 12.15
C ILE A 109 -6.30 0.19 11.33
N LEU A 110 -7.18 -0.71 10.88
CA LEU A 110 -6.79 -1.88 10.10
C LEU A 110 -6.20 -1.47 8.74
N LEU A 111 -6.76 -0.43 8.13
CA LEU A 111 -6.26 0.16 6.89
C LEU A 111 -4.89 0.81 7.10
N ALA A 112 -4.69 1.53 8.20
CA ALA A 112 -3.41 2.14 8.53
C ALA A 112 -2.32 1.07 8.67
N PHE A 113 -2.56 -0.02 9.39
CA PHE A 113 -1.59 -1.11 9.45
C PHE A 113 -1.35 -1.74 8.08
N SER A 114 -2.39 -1.90 7.26
CA SER A 114 -2.26 -2.43 5.90
C SER A 114 -1.38 -1.53 5.01
N VAL A 115 -1.58 -0.21 5.05
CA VAL A 115 -0.74 0.83 4.40
C VAL A 115 0.73 0.67 4.82
N LEU A 116 0.98 0.56 6.13
CA LEU A 116 2.34 0.41 6.67
C LEU A 116 3.06 -0.82 6.08
N PHE A 117 2.39 -1.98 6.06
CA PHE A 117 2.95 -3.21 5.50
C PHE A 117 3.08 -3.13 3.96
N ASN A 118 2.10 -2.52 3.29
CA ASN A 118 2.09 -2.39 1.84
C ASN A 118 3.14 -1.40 1.32
N SER A 119 3.64 -0.49 2.16
CA SER A 119 4.71 0.44 1.78
C SER A 119 6.07 -0.27 1.57
N ILE A 120 6.30 -1.38 2.28
CA ILE A 120 7.58 -2.12 2.29
C ILE A 120 7.71 -3.04 1.06
N TYR A 121 6.61 -3.70 0.70
CA TYR A 121 6.58 -4.70 -0.38
C TYR A 121 7.07 -4.19 -1.76
N PRO A 122 6.64 -3.02 -2.27
CA PRO A 122 7.06 -2.46 -3.55
C PRO A 122 8.56 -2.19 -3.64
N VAL A 123 9.20 -1.86 -2.51
CA VAL A 123 10.65 -1.62 -2.48
C VAL A 123 11.42 -2.91 -2.66
N PHE A 124 11.06 -3.96 -1.92
CA PHE A 124 11.67 -5.28 -2.11
C PHE A 124 11.45 -5.80 -3.53
N LEU A 125 10.24 -5.60 -4.06
CA LEU A 125 9.88 -5.95 -5.42
C LEU A 125 10.75 -5.19 -6.44
N GLY A 126 10.86 -3.88 -6.31
CA GLY A 126 11.67 -3.03 -7.20
C GLY A 126 13.16 -3.36 -7.14
N VAL A 127 13.70 -3.67 -5.96
CA VAL A 127 15.10 -4.11 -5.80
C VAL A 127 15.34 -5.45 -6.47
N ALA A 128 14.47 -6.44 -6.24
CA ALA A 128 14.61 -7.77 -6.80
C ALA A 128 14.48 -7.77 -8.34
N VAL A 129 13.54 -6.97 -8.87
CA VAL A 129 13.39 -6.79 -10.33
C VAL A 129 14.59 -6.06 -10.93
N GLY A 130 15.08 -5.00 -10.28
CA GLY A 130 16.28 -4.27 -10.71
C GLY A 130 17.56 -5.10 -10.63
N ALA A 131 17.61 -6.11 -9.77
CA ALA A 131 18.71 -7.08 -9.68
C ALA A 131 18.59 -8.25 -10.68
N GLY A 132 17.54 -8.28 -11.52
CA GLY A 132 17.31 -9.34 -12.50
C GLY A 132 16.61 -10.60 -11.97
N MET A 133 16.17 -10.62 -10.70
CA MET A 133 15.48 -11.76 -10.07
C MET A 133 13.97 -11.81 -10.37
N GLN A 134 13.58 -11.35 -11.56
CA GLN A 134 12.18 -11.17 -11.95
C GLN A 134 11.38 -12.48 -11.92
N ALA A 135 12.03 -13.60 -12.25
CA ALA A 135 11.42 -14.93 -12.23
C ALA A 135 11.03 -15.38 -10.80
N THR A 136 11.93 -15.20 -9.83
CA THR A 136 11.66 -15.55 -8.41
C THR A 136 10.53 -14.69 -7.86
N VAL A 137 10.55 -13.40 -8.18
CA VAL A 137 9.49 -12.45 -7.84
C VAL A 137 8.14 -12.85 -8.43
N ALA A 138 8.10 -13.32 -9.68
CA ALA A 138 6.86 -13.75 -10.32
C ALA A 138 6.27 -14.97 -9.62
N VAL A 139 7.11 -15.95 -9.24
CA VAL A 139 6.67 -17.12 -8.47
C VAL A 139 6.10 -16.72 -7.11
N VAL A 140 6.78 -15.84 -6.37
CA VAL A 140 6.30 -15.36 -5.06
C VAL A 140 4.98 -14.60 -5.19
N ASN A 141 4.83 -13.75 -6.21
CA ASN A 141 3.55 -13.07 -6.49
C ASN A 141 2.43 -14.07 -6.77
N ILE A 142 2.69 -15.12 -7.55
CA ILE A 142 1.68 -16.14 -7.85
C ILE A 142 1.27 -16.89 -6.58
N VAL A 143 2.18 -17.21 -5.67
CA VAL A 143 1.87 -17.98 -4.45
C VAL A 143 1.18 -17.12 -3.39
N CYS A 144 1.54 -15.84 -3.26
CA CYS A 144 1.06 -15.00 -2.16
C CYS A 144 -0.13 -14.11 -2.52
N PHE A 145 -0.28 -13.73 -3.79
CA PHE A 145 -1.29 -12.76 -4.22
C PHE A 145 -2.27 -13.29 -5.26
N TYR A 146 -1.97 -14.41 -5.92
CA TYR A 146 -2.82 -15.05 -6.93
C TYR A 146 -3.36 -16.40 -6.46
#